data_AF-I9A7U1-F1
#
_entry.id   AF-I9A7U1-F1
#
_cell.length_a   1.000
_cell.length_b   1.000
_cell.length_c   1.000
_cell.angle_alpha   90.00
_cell.angle_beta   90.00
_cell.angle_gamma   90.00
#
_symmetry.space_group_name_H-M   'P 1'
#
loop_
_entity.id
_entity.type
_entity.pdbx_description
1 polymer ?
#
loop_
_entity_poly.entity_id
_entity_poly.type
_entity_poly.pdbx_seq_one_letter_code
_entity_poly.pdbx_strand_id
1 'polypeptide(L)'
;MSETATTLTAPLTVSARPYDFTFDPATTALVVIDMQRDFLEPGGFGESLGNDVSQLRSTIEPLQAVLAGVRAAGLTVIHTREGHLPDLSDLPSAKLHRGNAALRIGDLGPKGRILIRGEYGQDIIDELAPVDGEYVIDKPGKGAFYATAFGDVLAEKGITSLVVAGVTTEVCVHTTVREANDRGFECLVLSDCVGSYFPEFQRVALEMVAAQGGIFGWVAPSADFLAALAPLTPAAVTPPSDTALPTGTAAPTDTALPTGTAAPTDTVAAADSTVPAPAVTAS
;
A
#
# COMPACT_ATOMS: atom_id res chain seq x y z
N MET A 1 21.95 32.78 -0.47
CA MET A 1 21.69 31.65 -1.38
C MET A 1 22.55 30.51 -0.88
N SER A 2 21.97 29.33 -0.65
CA SER A 2 22.72 28.16 -0.19
C SER A 2 22.53 27.06 -1.22
N GLU A 3 23.56 26.81 -2.03
CA GLU A 3 23.60 25.61 -2.87
C GLU A 3 23.83 24.42 -1.95
N THR A 4 22.76 23.71 -1.58
CA THR A 4 22.87 22.32 -1.14
C THR A 4 23.38 21.53 -2.34
N ALA A 5 24.68 21.29 -2.38
CA ALA A 5 25.29 20.45 -3.39
C ALA A 5 24.63 19.06 -3.35
N THR A 6 23.98 18.67 -4.45
CA THR A 6 23.40 17.34 -4.58
C THR A 6 24.53 16.32 -4.51
N THR A 7 24.63 15.61 -3.38
CA THR A 7 25.54 14.47 -3.24
C THR A 7 25.14 13.45 -4.29
N LEU A 8 25.99 13.25 -5.31
CA LEU A 8 25.73 12.29 -6.38
C LEU A 8 25.85 10.87 -5.81
N THR A 9 24.72 10.33 -5.37
CA THR A 9 24.56 8.92 -5.04
C THR A 9 24.88 8.08 -6.28
N ALA A 10 25.66 7.01 -6.12
CA ALA A 10 25.92 6.10 -7.23
C ALA A 10 24.62 5.36 -7.62
N PRO A 11 24.35 5.14 -8.92
CA PRO A 11 23.20 4.33 -9.35
C PRO A 11 23.21 2.95 -8.69
N LEU A 12 22.04 2.49 -8.29
CA LEU A 12 21.83 1.18 -7.66
C LEU A 12 21.27 0.19 -8.69
N THR A 13 21.60 -1.09 -8.51
CA THR A 13 21.20 -2.16 -9.42
C THR A 13 20.42 -3.24 -8.67
N VAL A 14 19.25 -3.60 -9.19
CA VAL A 14 18.37 -4.69 -8.73
C VAL A 14 18.50 -5.85 -9.71
N SER A 15 18.68 -7.08 -9.25
CA SER A 15 18.57 -8.21 -10.17
C SER A 15 17.11 -8.45 -10.52
N ALA A 16 16.80 -8.46 -11.81
CA ALA A 16 15.44 -8.36 -12.30
C ALA A 16 15.26 -9.15 -13.60
N ARG A 17 13.99 -9.38 -13.98
CA ARG A 17 13.63 -9.87 -15.31
C ARG A 17 13.18 -8.68 -16.17
N PRO A 18 13.57 -8.61 -17.46
CA PRO A 18 14.31 -9.64 -18.20
C PRO A 18 15.84 -9.58 -18.06
N TYR A 19 16.38 -8.53 -17.45
CA TYR A 19 17.78 -8.33 -17.08
C TYR A 19 17.86 -7.35 -15.90
N ASP A 20 19.03 -7.12 -15.32
CA ASP A 20 19.18 -6.25 -14.14
C ASP A 20 18.68 -4.82 -14.38
N PHE A 21 17.93 -4.28 -13.43
CA PHE A 21 17.38 -2.91 -13.46
C PHE A 21 18.31 -1.97 -12.71
N THR A 22 18.67 -0.82 -13.30
CA THR A 22 19.56 0.17 -12.66
C THR A 22 18.87 1.53 -12.59
N PHE A 23 18.94 2.18 -11.42
CA PHE A 23 18.22 3.42 -11.12
C PHE A 23 19.07 4.41 -10.30
N ASP A 24 18.78 5.71 -10.44
CA ASP A 24 19.28 6.74 -9.51
C ASP A 24 18.23 6.96 -8.40
N PRO A 25 18.58 6.73 -7.13
CA PRO A 25 17.69 7.00 -5.99
C PRO A 25 17.10 8.42 -5.96
N ALA A 26 17.84 9.42 -6.44
CA ALA A 26 17.40 10.81 -6.44
C ALA A 26 16.29 11.11 -7.49
N THR A 27 16.19 10.30 -8.55
CA THR A 27 15.16 10.42 -9.60
C THR A 27 14.21 9.22 -9.64
N THR A 28 14.08 8.49 -8.52
CA THR A 28 13.22 7.31 -8.39
C THR A 28 12.10 7.53 -7.37
N ALA A 29 10.87 7.13 -7.73
CA ALA A 29 9.72 7.14 -6.83
C ALA A 29 9.15 5.73 -6.62
N LEU A 30 8.73 5.42 -5.39
CA LEU A 30 7.82 4.32 -5.11
C LEU A 30 6.39 4.77 -5.40
N VAL A 31 5.67 3.97 -6.18
CA VAL A 31 4.26 4.19 -6.53
C VAL A 31 3.42 3.06 -5.93
N VAL A 32 2.59 3.40 -4.94
CA VAL A 32 1.69 2.47 -4.25
C VAL A 32 0.27 2.64 -4.79
N ILE A 33 -0.19 1.66 -5.58
CA ILE A 33 -1.44 1.78 -6.34
C ILE A 33 -2.62 1.16 -5.58
N ASP A 34 -3.59 2.00 -5.21
CA ASP A 34 -4.96 1.62 -4.83
C ASP A 34 -5.06 0.59 -3.68
N MET A 35 -4.18 0.69 -2.68
CA MET A 35 -4.20 -0.16 -1.47
C MET A 35 -5.32 0.23 -0.50
N GLN A 36 -6.56 0.27 -1.00
CA GLN A 36 -7.75 0.83 -0.35
C GLN A 36 -8.63 -0.26 0.27
N ARG A 37 -9.36 0.09 1.33
CA ARG A 37 -10.29 -0.83 2.02
C ARG A 37 -11.37 -1.39 1.09
N ASP A 38 -11.82 -0.60 0.11
CA ASP A 38 -12.80 -1.02 -0.91
C ASP A 38 -12.28 -2.18 -1.78
N PHE A 39 -10.97 -2.38 -1.90
CA PHE A 39 -10.39 -3.48 -2.68
C PHE A 39 -9.89 -4.65 -1.83
N LEU A 40 -9.35 -4.40 -0.63
CA LEU A 40 -8.67 -5.40 0.21
C LEU A 40 -9.49 -5.93 1.42
N GLU A 41 -10.65 -5.37 1.72
CA GLU A 41 -11.48 -5.81 2.87
C GLU A 41 -12.88 -6.32 2.46
N PRO A 42 -13.44 -7.31 3.18
CA PRO A 42 -14.84 -7.69 3.08
C PRO A 42 -15.79 -6.50 3.31
N GLY A 43 -16.91 -6.47 2.59
CA GLY A 43 -17.86 -5.35 2.55
C GLY A 43 -17.40 -4.15 1.70
N GLY A 44 -16.32 -4.29 0.92
CA GLY A 44 -15.85 -3.29 -0.06
C GLY A 44 -16.30 -3.58 -1.49
N PHE A 45 -16.02 -2.65 -2.41
CA PHE A 45 -16.26 -2.77 -3.85
C PHE A 45 -15.75 -4.08 -4.47
N GLY A 46 -14.55 -4.53 -4.08
CA GLY A 46 -13.94 -5.77 -4.57
C GLY A 46 -14.81 -7.01 -4.33
N GLU A 47 -15.34 -7.15 -3.11
CA GLU A 47 -16.27 -8.23 -2.76
C GLU A 47 -17.65 -8.03 -3.42
N SER A 48 -18.12 -6.79 -3.61
CA SER A 48 -19.40 -6.47 -4.27
C SER A 48 -19.47 -6.90 -5.75
N LEU A 49 -18.30 -7.16 -6.35
CA LEU A 49 -18.11 -7.71 -7.70
C LEU A 49 -17.97 -9.25 -7.71
N GLY A 50 -17.98 -9.91 -6.55
CA GLY A 50 -17.86 -11.37 -6.40
C GLY A 50 -16.43 -11.91 -6.31
N ASN A 51 -15.44 -11.06 -5.98
CA ASN A 51 -14.05 -11.48 -5.87
C ASN A 51 -13.67 -11.96 -4.45
N ASP A 52 -12.77 -12.94 -4.36
CA ASP A 52 -12.07 -13.25 -3.11
C ASP A 52 -10.96 -12.23 -2.87
N VAL A 53 -11.24 -11.26 -1.98
CA VAL A 53 -10.32 -10.18 -1.59
C VAL A 53 -9.14 -10.65 -0.73
N SER A 54 -9.20 -11.86 -0.14
CA SER A 54 -8.14 -12.35 0.76
C SER A 54 -6.80 -12.52 0.04
N GLN A 55 -6.84 -12.85 -1.26
CA GLN A 55 -5.68 -12.98 -2.14
C GLN A 55 -4.82 -11.69 -2.16
N LEU A 56 -5.44 -10.51 -2.13
CA LEU A 56 -4.72 -9.23 -2.16
C LEU A 56 -3.94 -8.96 -0.87
N ARG A 57 -4.39 -9.49 0.28
CA ARG A 57 -3.75 -9.24 1.58
C ARG A 57 -2.34 -9.83 1.69
N SER A 58 -1.97 -10.77 0.83
CA SER A 58 -0.61 -11.29 0.68
C SER A 58 0.44 -10.21 0.35
N THR A 59 0.03 -9.12 -0.28
CA THR A 59 0.92 -8.02 -0.69
C THR A 59 1.30 -7.06 0.44
N ILE A 60 0.59 -7.09 1.58
CA ILE A 60 0.68 -6.06 2.61
C ILE A 60 2.04 -6.11 3.32
N GLU A 61 2.44 -7.29 3.83
CA GLU A 61 3.70 -7.48 4.56
C GLU A 61 4.96 -7.10 3.75
N PRO A 62 5.17 -7.59 2.51
CA PRO A 62 6.34 -7.17 1.73
C PRO A 62 6.27 -5.68 1.36
N LEU A 63 5.08 -5.12 1.13
CA LEU A 63 4.93 -3.69 0.84
C LEU A 63 5.18 -2.79 2.07
N GLN A 64 4.89 -3.25 3.28
CA GLN A 64 5.29 -2.58 4.52
C GLN A 64 6.83 -2.52 4.64
N ALA A 65 7.52 -3.63 4.32
CA ALA A 65 8.99 -3.66 4.31
C ALA A 65 9.57 -2.72 3.24
N VAL A 66 8.97 -2.68 2.04
CA VAL A 66 9.36 -1.76 0.95
C VAL A 66 9.14 -0.31 1.35
N LEU A 67 7.97 0.06 1.90
CA LEU A 67 7.71 1.41 2.41
C LEU A 67 8.73 1.81 3.48
N ALA A 68 9.04 0.93 4.43
CA ALA A 68 10.04 1.21 5.46
C ALA A 68 11.44 1.45 4.87
N GLY A 69 11.89 0.62 3.92
CA GLY A 69 13.19 0.78 3.26
C GLY A 69 13.27 2.04 2.39
N VAL A 70 12.23 2.33 1.61
CA VAL A 70 12.13 3.51 0.73
C VAL A 70 12.09 4.81 1.55
N ARG A 71 11.30 4.85 2.64
CA ARG A 71 11.26 5.97 3.60
C ARG A 71 12.62 6.18 4.28
N ALA A 72 13.28 5.11 4.72
CA ALA A 72 14.59 5.18 5.36
C ALA A 72 15.74 5.57 4.41
N ALA A 73 15.58 5.31 3.11
CA ALA A 73 16.51 5.72 2.05
C ALA A 73 16.19 7.12 1.46
N GLY A 74 15.09 7.76 1.86
CA GLY A 74 14.71 9.12 1.44
C GLY A 74 14.17 9.25 0.01
N LEU A 75 13.70 8.16 -0.59
CA LEU A 75 13.08 8.17 -1.92
C LEU A 75 11.68 8.82 -1.88
N THR A 76 11.22 9.33 -3.02
CA THR A 76 9.85 9.88 -3.14
C THR A 76 8.81 8.76 -3.05
N VAL A 77 7.74 8.94 -2.29
CA VAL A 77 6.60 8.01 -2.21
C VAL A 77 5.33 8.70 -2.72
N ILE A 78 4.63 8.01 -3.62
CA ILE A 78 3.35 8.45 -4.18
C ILE A 78 2.33 7.31 -4.06
N HIS A 79 1.24 7.56 -3.34
CA HIS A 79 0.09 6.65 -3.25
C HIS A 79 -0.98 7.08 -4.25
N THR A 80 -1.72 6.14 -4.82
CA THR A 80 -2.95 6.42 -5.57
C THR A 80 -4.17 5.84 -4.88
N ARG A 81 -5.31 6.49 -5.09
CA ARG A 81 -6.63 5.95 -4.71
C ARG A 81 -7.58 6.10 -5.89
N GLU A 82 -8.20 5.02 -6.35
CA GLU A 82 -9.34 5.14 -7.26
C GLU A 82 -10.54 5.71 -6.49
N GLY A 83 -11.15 6.78 -6.98
CA GLY A 83 -12.27 7.41 -6.29
C GLY A 83 -12.91 8.58 -7.04
N HIS A 84 -14.21 8.71 -6.87
CA HIS A 84 -15.05 9.72 -7.51
C HIS A 84 -15.43 10.86 -6.57
N LEU A 85 -15.68 12.04 -7.15
CA LEU A 85 -16.22 13.18 -6.40
C LEU A 85 -17.60 12.82 -5.81
N PRO A 86 -17.99 13.36 -4.63
CA PRO A 86 -19.25 12.98 -3.98
C PRO A 86 -20.51 13.21 -4.80
N ASP A 87 -20.48 14.14 -5.77
CA ASP A 87 -21.54 14.46 -6.72
C ASP A 87 -21.51 13.61 -8.02
N LEU A 88 -20.53 12.72 -8.16
CA LEU A 88 -20.27 11.88 -9.33
C LEU A 88 -19.92 12.64 -10.62
N SER A 89 -19.54 13.92 -10.53
CA SER A 89 -19.24 14.75 -11.71
C SER A 89 -18.04 14.26 -12.54
N ASP A 90 -17.12 13.49 -11.93
CA ASP A 90 -15.98 12.84 -12.59
C ASP A 90 -16.20 11.36 -12.94
N LEU A 91 -17.43 10.85 -12.83
CA LEU A 91 -17.79 9.45 -13.11
C LEU A 91 -18.39 9.29 -14.52
N PRO A 92 -17.68 8.66 -15.48
CA PRO A 92 -18.27 8.37 -16.78
C PRO A 92 -19.44 7.39 -16.65
N SER A 93 -20.56 7.65 -17.34
CA SER A 93 -21.75 6.78 -17.34
C SER A 93 -21.42 5.32 -17.71
N ALA A 94 -20.45 5.07 -18.60
CA ALA A 94 -19.99 3.72 -18.98
C ALA A 94 -19.14 3.01 -17.89
N LYS A 95 -18.76 3.71 -16.81
CA LYS A 95 -18.16 3.12 -15.61
C LYS A 95 -19.24 2.79 -14.58
N LEU A 96 -20.18 3.71 -14.34
CA LEU A 96 -21.33 3.52 -13.43
C LEU A 96 -22.20 2.30 -13.81
N HIS A 97 -22.47 2.11 -15.10
CA HIS A 97 -23.37 1.06 -15.60
C HIS A 97 -22.68 -0.28 -15.94
N ARG A 98 -21.37 -0.43 -15.67
CA ARG A 98 -20.60 -1.62 -16.09
C ARG A 98 -20.38 -2.59 -14.93
N GLY A 99 -20.65 -3.87 -15.21
CA GLY A 99 -20.61 -4.95 -14.23
C GLY A 99 -22.00 -5.24 -13.65
N ASN A 100 -22.29 -6.50 -13.36
CA ASN A 100 -23.52 -6.91 -12.68
C ASN A 100 -23.31 -6.92 -11.15
N ALA A 101 -22.80 -5.80 -10.63
CA ALA A 101 -22.43 -5.64 -9.24
C ALA A 101 -23.66 -5.54 -8.32
N ALA A 102 -23.54 -6.04 -7.09
CA ALA A 102 -24.61 -5.94 -6.09
C ALA A 102 -24.77 -4.49 -5.57
N LEU A 103 -23.68 -3.73 -5.54
CA LEU A 103 -23.63 -2.29 -5.26
C LEU A 103 -22.84 -1.60 -6.38
N ARG A 104 -23.25 -0.39 -6.79
CA ARG A 104 -22.56 0.42 -7.79
C ARG A 104 -21.77 1.55 -7.12
N ILE A 105 -20.90 2.20 -7.92
CA ILE A 105 -20.17 3.39 -7.50
C ILE A 105 -21.16 4.46 -7.02
N GLY A 106 -20.97 4.93 -5.78
CA GLY A 106 -21.85 5.90 -5.13
C GLY A 106 -23.03 5.33 -4.34
N ASP A 107 -23.35 4.04 -4.47
CA ASP A 107 -24.31 3.35 -3.58
C ASP A 107 -23.71 3.20 -2.17
N LEU A 108 -24.56 3.15 -1.14
CA LEU A 108 -24.14 2.99 0.25
C LEU A 108 -23.80 1.52 0.56
N GLY A 109 -22.53 1.24 0.86
CA GLY A 109 -22.05 -0.04 1.35
C GLY A 109 -21.68 -0.03 2.84
N PRO A 110 -21.21 -1.17 3.39
CA PRO A 110 -20.77 -1.30 4.78
C PRO A 110 -19.67 -0.33 5.25
N LYS A 111 -18.93 0.30 4.32
CA LYS A 111 -17.81 1.21 4.59
C LYS A 111 -18.07 2.66 4.15
N GLY A 112 -19.34 3.03 3.94
CA GLY A 112 -19.72 4.28 3.30
C GLY A 112 -20.05 4.09 1.82
N ARG A 113 -20.06 5.17 1.03
CA ARG A 113 -20.39 5.12 -0.40
C ARG A 113 -19.23 4.55 -1.24
N ILE A 114 -19.55 3.53 -2.02
CA ILE A 114 -18.61 2.74 -2.83
C ILE A 114 -17.79 3.63 -3.78
N LEU A 115 -16.45 3.59 -3.68
CA LEU A 115 -15.48 4.38 -4.45
C LEU A 115 -15.73 5.90 -4.46
N ILE A 116 -16.22 6.49 -3.37
CA ILE A 116 -16.39 7.95 -3.24
C ILE A 116 -15.31 8.57 -2.35
N ARG A 117 -14.68 9.64 -2.83
CA ARG A 117 -13.58 10.34 -2.15
C ARG A 117 -14.00 10.83 -0.76
N GLY A 118 -13.26 10.41 0.26
CA GLY A 118 -13.50 10.79 1.66
C GLY A 118 -14.44 9.84 2.45
N GLU A 119 -14.98 8.79 1.83
CA GLU A 119 -15.65 7.70 2.55
C GLU A 119 -14.60 6.69 3.08
N TYR A 120 -14.87 6.04 4.21
CA TYR A 120 -13.92 5.12 4.87
C TYR A 120 -13.46 3.96 3.95
N GLY A 121 -14.36 3.44 3.11
CA GLY A 121 -14.02 2.41 2.12
C GLY A 121 -13.03 2.88 1.05
N GLN A 122 -13.07 4.16 0.66
CA GLN A 122 -12.20 4.69 -0.39
C GLN A 122 -10.77 4.94 0.08
N ASP A 123 -10.50 4.99 1.38
CA ASP A 123 -9.16 5.33 1.88
C ASP A 123 -8.22 4.13 2.00
N ILE A 124 -6.91 4.41 2.03
CA ILE A 124 -5.82 3.44 2.12
C ILE A 124 -5.87 2.71 3.46
N ILE A 125 -5.59 1.40 3.45
CA ILE A 125 -5.61 0.56 4.66
C ILE A 125 -4.59 1.04 5.70
N ASP A 126 -4.91 0.87 7.00
CA ASP A 126 -4.08 1.39 8.10
C ASP A 126 -2.67 0.80 8.13
N GLU A 127 -2.51 -0.45 7.67
CA GLU A 127 -1.21 -1.13 7.54
C GLU A 127 -0.24 -0.40 6.59
N LEU A 128 -0.75 0.39 5.65
CA LEU A 128 0.00 1.02 4.55
C LEU A 128 -0.22 2.54 4.47
N ALA A 129 -0.71 3.15 5.56
CA ALA A 129 -1.08 4.55 5.59
C ALA A 129 0.06 5.50 5.10
N PRO A 130 -0.27 6.53 4.31
CA PRO A 130 0.66 7.60 3.96
C PRO A 130 1.15 8.36 5.20
N VAL A 131 2.37 8.90 5.14
CA VAL A 131 2.93 9.78 6.18
C VAL A 131 3.23 11.19 5.65
N ASP A 132 3.45 12.13 6.56
CA ASP A 132 3.77 13.53 6.23
C ASP A 132 4.92 13.63 5.21
N GLY A 133 4.66 14.30 4.09
CA GLY A 133 5.60 14.48 2.97
C GLY A 133 5.41 13.50 1.80
N GLU A 134 4.59 12.46 1.96
CA GLU A 134 4.20 11.57 0.86
C GLU A 134 3.03 12.14 0.05
N TYR A 135 2.97 11.81 -1.24
CA TYR A 135 1.89 12.27 -2.11
C TYR A 135 0.73 11.27 -2.11
N VAL A 136 -0.51 11.76 -2.19
CA VAL A 136 -1.72 10.94 -2.35
C VAL A 136 -2.54 11.48 -3.52
N ILE A 137 -2.77 10.66 -4.53
CA ILE A 137 -3.42 11.05 -5.78
C ILE A 137 -4.75 10.30 -5.96
N ASP A 138 -5.86 11.00 -5.76
CA ASP A 138 -7.19 10.49 -6.10
C ASP A 138 -7.43 10.53 -7.62
N LYS A 139 -7.77 9.37 -8.22
CA LYS A 139 -7.95 9.20 -9.66
C LYS A 139 -9.35 8.65 -10.03
N PRO A 140 -10.03 9.22 -11.04
CA PRO A 140 -11.30 8.68 -11.54
C PRO A 140 -11.10 7.46 -12.47
N GLY A 141 -9.88 7.25 -12.96
CA GLY A 141 -9.49 6.20 -13.89
C GLY A 141 -8.75 5.01 -13.24
N LYS A 142 -8.38 4.04 -14.08
CA LYS A 142 -7.54 2.90 -13.67
C LYS A 142 -6.05 3.26 -13.67
N GLY A 143 -5.57 3.88 -14.75
CA GLY A 143 -4.22 4.42 -14.84
C GLY A 143 -4.04 5.71 -14.03
N ALA A 144 -2.89 5.89 -13.42
CA ALA A 144 -2.60 7.02 -12.55
C ALA A 144 -2.45 8.37 -13.28
N PHE A 145 -2.14 8.40 -14.59
CA PHE A 145 -1.94 9.65 -15.32
C PHE A 145 -3.25 10.25 -15.89
N TYR A 146 -4.35 9.50 -15.90
CA TYR A 146 -5.61 9.96 -16.48
C TYR A 146 -6.37 10.91 -15.54
N ALA A 147 -6.39 12.20 -15.89
CA ALA A 147 -7.11 13.27 -15.19
C ALA A 147 -6.67 13.44 -13.71
N THR A 148 -5.35 13.45 -13.49
CA THR A 148 -4.71 13.67 -12.17
C THR A 148 -3.53 14.64 -12.29
N ALA A 149 -2.96 15.03 -11.15
CA ALA A 149 -1.66 15.71 -11.06
C ALA A 149 -0.45 14.75 -10.99
N PHE A 150 -0.62 13.44 -11.26
CA PHE A 150 0.45 12.44 -11.08
C PHE A 150 1.67 12.76 -11.96
N GLY A 151 1.46 13.10 -13.23
CA GLY A 151 2.53 13.50 -14.14
C GLY A 151 3.22 14.80 -13.72
N ASP A 152 2.46 15.75 -13.15
CA ASP A 152 3.01 17.03 -12.68
C ASP A 152 3.90 16.85 -11.45
N VAL A 153 3.49 15.99 -10.50
CA VAL A 153 4.30 15.63 -9.32
C VAL A 153 5.60 14.93 -9.72
N LEU A 154 5.54 13.99 -10.67
CA LEU A 154 6.72 13.31 -11.19
C LEU A 154 7.68 14.30 -11.88
N ALA A 155 7.16 15.26 -12.64
CA ALA A 155 7.95 16.30 -13.29
C ALA A 155 8.55 17.31 -12.29
N GLU A 156 7.79 17.74 -11.28
CA GLU A 156 8.25 18.63 -10.19
C GLU A 156 9.44 18.01 -9.43
N LYS A 157 9.37 16.70 -9.19
CA LYS A 157 10.40 15.93 -8.48
C LYS A 157 11.53 15.42 -9.39
N GLY A 158 11.48 15.65 -10.70
CA GLY A 158 12.50 15.21 -11.65
C GLY A 158 12.62 13.68 -11.76
N ILE A 159 11.52 12.95 -11.51
CA ILE A 159 11.51 11.48 -11.51
C ILE A 159 11.66 10.95 -12.93
N THR A 160 12.50 9.92 -13.09
CA THR A 160 12.73 9.17 -14.34
C THR A 160 12.35 7.70 -14.20
N SER A 161 12.28 7.19 -12.98
CA SER A 161 12.14 5.76 -12.70
C SER A 161 11.06 5.51 -11.64
N LEU A 162 10.22 4.50 -11.86
CA LEU A 162 9.10 4.15 -10.98
C LEU A 162 9.27 2.73 -10.47
N VAL A 163 9.26 2.57 -9.15
CA VAL A 163 9.12 1.26 -8.50
C VAL A 163 7.65 1.09 -8.13
N VAL A 164 7.00 0.07 -8.67
CA VAL A 164 5.54 -0.03 -8.69
C VAL A 164 5.05 -1.22 -7.87
N ALA A 165 4.11 -0.92 -6.97
CA ALA A 165 3.40 -1.86 -6.11
C ALA A 165 1.89 -1.54 -6.10
N GLY A 166 1.07 -2.41 -5.52
CA GLY A 166 -0.37 -2.20 -5.35
C GLY A 166 -1.28 -3.12 -6.17
N VAL A 167 -2.55 -2.74 -6.32
CA VAL A 167 -3.62 -3.64 -6.80
C VAL A 167 -4.58 -2.99 -7.81
N THR A 168 -5.28 -3.75 -8.66
CA THR A 168 -4.94 -5.13 -9.04
C THR A 168 -3.85 -5.13 -10.11
N THR A 169 -3.02 -6.18 -10.11
CA THR A 169 -1.86 -6.32 -11.01
C THR A 169 -2.23 -6.09 -12.47
N GLU A 170 -3.31 -6.69 -12.96
CA GLU A 170 -3.75 -6.63 -14.36
C GLU A 170 -4.57 -5.38 -14.72
N VAL A 171 -5.08 -4.62 -13.74
CA VAL A 171 -5.90 -3.41 -14.00
C VAL A 171 -5.14 -2.13 -13.67
N CYS A 172 -5.16 -1.66 -12.42
CA CYS A 172 -4.65 -0.32 -12.09
C CYS A 172 -3.12 -0.26 -12.20
N VAL A 173 -2.44 -1.31 -11.74
CA VAL A 173 -0.99 -1.47 -11.87
C VAL A 173 -0.60 -1.53 -13.35
N HIS A 174 -1.09 -2.50 -14.12
CA HIS A 174 -0.66 -2.64 -15.52
C HIS A 174 -1.05 -1.45 -16.40
N THR A 175 -2.19 -0.79 -16.14
CA THR A 175 -2.56 0.45 -16.87
C THR A 175 -1.58 1.56 -16.56
N THR A 176 -1.22 1.77 -15.28
CA THR A 176 -0.28 2.83 -14.88
C THR A 176 1.13 2.56 -15.41
N VAL A 177 1.60 1.31 -15.39
CA VAL A 177 2.90 0.90 -15.95
C VAL A 177 2.96 1.16 -17.47
N ARG A 178 1.87 0.88 -18.20
CA ARG A 178 1.77 1.21 -19.63
C ARG A 178 1.76 2.72 -19.88
N GLU A 179 0.98 3.47 -19.11
CA GLU A 179 0.96 4.93 -19.20
C GLU A 179 2.33 5.57 -18.88
N ALA A 180 3.09 4.99 -17.95
CA ALA A 180 4.43 5.42 -17.58
C ALA A 180 5.46 5.10 -18.67
N ASN A 181 5.47 3.86 -19.17
CA ASN A 181 6.30 3.43 -20.31
C ASN A 181 6.13 4.35 -21.53
N ASP A 182 4.88 4.62 -21.92
CA ASP A 182 4.55 5.45 -23.09
C ASP A 182 4.92 6.94 -22.90
N ARG A 183 5.30 7.33 -21.68
CA ARG A 183 5.82 8.66 -21.31
C ARG A 183 7.34 8.67 -21.07
N GLY A 184 8.02 7.53 -21.20
CA GLY A 184 9.47 7.40 -21.04
C GLY A 184 9.98 7.17 -19.61
N PHE A 185 9.14 6.65 -18.71
CA PHE A 185 9.55 6.28 -17.36
C PHE A 185 10.01 4.81 -17.30
N GLU A 186 11.17 4.57 -16.68
CA GLU A 186 11.71 3.22 -16.48
C GLU A 186 11.00 2.54 -15.29
N CYS A 187 10.25 1.47 -15.53
CA CYS A 187 9.32 0.90 -14.55
C CYS A 187 9.77 -0.47 -14.00
N LEU A 188 9.99 -0.58 -12.69
CA LEU A 188 10.22 -1.85 -11.99
C LEU A 188 8.97 -2.26 -11.20
N VAL A 189 8.32 -3.36 -11.57
CA VAL A 189 7.17 -3.91 -10.83
C VAL A 189 7.64 -4.92 -9.79
N LEU A 190 7.27 -4.72 -8.53
CA LEU A 190 7.60 -5.63 -7.43
C LEU A 190 6.59 -6.79 -7.36
N SER A 191 6.99 -7.98 -7.81
CA SER A 191 6.08 -9.10 -8.14
C SER A 191 5.22 -9.65 -6.99
N ASP A 192 5.68 -9.44 -5.76
CA ASP A 192 5.11 -9.85 -4.47
C ASP A 192 4.45 -8.68 -3.71
N CYS A 193 4.74 -7.44 -4.09
CA CYS A 193 4.00 -6.24 -3.63
C CYS A 193 2.85 -5.85 -4.58
N VAL A 194 2.52 -6.70 -5.57
CA VAL A 194 1.34 -6.56 -6.42
C VAL A 194 0.44 -7.79 -6.29
N GLY A 195 -0.87 -7.59 -6.40
CA GLY A 195 -1.86 -8.64 -6.14
C GLY A 195 -3.02 -8.60 -7.13
N SER A 196 -3.60 -9.77 -7.42
CA SER A 196 -4.84 -9.90 -8.19
C SER A 196 -5.86 -10.79 -7.47
N TYR A 197 -7.14 -10.59 -7.77
CA TYR A 197 -8.19 -11.56 -7.46
C TYR A 197 -8.10 -12.84 -8.34
N PHE A 198 -7.20 -12.84 -9.33
CA PHE A 198 -7.04 -13.91 -10.32
C PHE A 198 -5.53 -14.23 -10.47
N PRO A 199 -5.01 -15.30 -9.83
CA PRO A 199 -3.56 -15.58 -9.82
C PRO A 199 -2.96 -15.75 -11.23
N GLU A 200 -3.73 -16.27 -12.17
CA GLU A 200 -3.35 -16.38 -13.58
C GLU A 200 -3.22 -15.01 -14.27
N PHE A 201 -4.08 -14.03 -13.94
CA PHE A 201 -3.95 -12.68 -14.51
C PHE A 201 -2.74 -11.95 -13.93
N GLN A 202 -2.43 -12.14 -12.64
CA GLN A 202 -1.18 -11.65 -12.04
C GLN A 202 0.05 -12.25 -12.73
N ARG A 203 0.08 -13.58 -12.92
CA ARG A 203 1.16 -14.29 -13.63
C ARG A 203 1.35 -13.72 -15.05
N VAL A 204 0.28 -13.67 -15.83
CA VAL A 204 0.32 -13.18 -17.22
C VAL A 204 0.67 -11.69 -17.30
N ALA A 205 0.16 -10.84 -16.42
CA ALA A 205 0.50 -9.41 -16.42
C ALA A 205 2.01 -9.18 -16.13
N LEU A 206 2.59 -9.90 -15.17
CA LEU A 206 4.03 -9.83 -14.86
C LEU A 206 4.90 -10.44 -15.97
N GLU A 207 4.38 -11.40 -16.75
CA GLU A 207 5.02 -11.88 -17.97
C GLU A 207 4.93 -10.85 -19.10
N MET A 208 3.79 -10.17 -19.26
CA MET A 208 3.59 -9.13 -20.28
C MET A 208 4.46 -7.89 -20.08
N VAL A 209 4.80 -7.51 -18.84
CA VAL A 209 5.74 -6.42 -18.54
C VAL A 209 7.15 -6.74 -19.04
N ALA A 210 7.70 -7.89 -18.62
CA ALA A 210 9.06 -8.31 -18.96
C ALA A 210 9.20 -8.93 -20.37
N ALA A 211 8.10 -9.10 -21.11
CA ALA A 211 8.08 -9.71 -22.44
C ALA A 211 8.92 -8.91 -23.46
N GLN A 212 9.36 -9.58 -24.53
CA GLN A 212 10.05 -8.98 -25.69
C GLN A 212 11.30 -8.14 -25.34
N GLY A 213 11.94 -8.40 -24.20
CA GLY A 213 13.11 -7.64 -23.72
C GLY A 213 12.78 -6.47 -22.78
N GLY A 214 11.57 -6.43 -22.22
CA GLY A 214 11.16 -5.44 -21.21
C GLY A 214 10.21 -4.39 -21.80
N ILE A 215 9.23 -4.84 -22.61
CA ILE A 215 8.37 -3.97 -23.43
C ILE A 215 7.49 -2.99 -22.63
N PHE A 216 7.33 -3.21 -21.31
CA PHE A 216 6.79 -2.21 -20.37
C PHE A 216 7.65 -2.09 -19.09
N GLY A 217 8.94 -2.45 -19.16
CA GLY A 217 9.89 -2.44 -18.05
C GLY A 217 10.19 -3.82 -17.43
N TRP A 218 10.42 -3.84 -16.12
CA TRP A 218 11.07 -4.92 -15.37
C TRP A 218 10.17 -5.53 -14.29
N VAL A 219 10.53 -6.72 -13.83
CA VAL A 219 9.91 -7.40 -12.68
C VAL A 219 10.97 -8.03 -11.78
N ALA A 220 10.92 -7.75 -10.48
CA ALA A 220 11.75 -8.35 -9.43
C ALA A 220 10.92 -8.61 -8.15
N PRO A 221 11.37 -9.47 -7.22
CA PRO A 221 10.80 -9.53 -5.88
C PRO A 221 11.27 -8.34 -5.01
N SER A 222 10.48 -7.97 -4.00
CA SER A 222 10.77 -6.88 -3.06
C SER A 222 12.13 -7.02 -2.36
N ALA A 223 12.54 -8.25 -2.07
CA ALA A 223 13.80 -8.56 -1.40
C ALA A 223 15.03 -8.10 -2.19
N ASP A 224 15.02 -8.23 -3.51
CA ASP A 224 16.15 -7.81 -4.36
C ASP A 224 16.24 -6.28 -4.45
N PHE A 225 15.10 -5.59 -4.47
CA PHE A 225 15.04 -4.13 -4.41
C PHE A 225 15.48 -3.59 -3.04
N LEU A 226 15.06 -4.23 -1.95
CA LEU A 226 15.50 -3.89 -0.58
C LEU A 226 17.00 -4.15 -0.38
N ALA A 227 17.54 -5.23 -0.95
CA ALA A 227 18.98 -5.50 -0.96
C ALA A 227 19.77 -4.42 -1.72
N ALA A 228 19.22 -3.92 -2.84
CA ALA A 228 19.82 -2.81 -3.58
C ALA A 228 19.78 -1.48 -2.78
N LEU A 229 18.71 -1.19 -2.05
CA LEU A 229 18.57 0.02 -1.22
C LEU A 229 19.41 0.04 0.07
N ALA A 230 19.85 -1.13 0.56
CA ALA A 230 20.56 -1.26 1.84
C ALA A 230 21.78 -0.33 2.04
N PRO A 231 22.57 0.09 1.03
CA PRO A 231 23.65 1.07 1.19
C PRO A 231 23.19 2.51 1.53
N LEU A 232 21.90 2.84 1.32
CA LEU A 232 21.34 4.17 1.58
C LEU A 232 20.73 4.30 2.97
N THR A 233 20.13 3.21 3.46
CA THR A 233 19.45 3.20 4.76
C THR A 233 20.48 3.40 5.88
N PRO A 234 20.34 4.42 6.75
CA PRO A 234 21.27 4.61 7.86
C PRO A 234 21.30 3.36 8.74
N ALA A 235 22.50 2.81 8.96
CA ALA A 235 22.69 1.70 9.88
C ALA A 235 22.10 2.08 11.25
N ALA A 236 21.15 1.27 11.74
CA ALA A 236 20.42 1.56 12.97
C ALA A 236 21.42 1.84 14.10
N VAL A 237 21.30 3.02 14.71
CA VAL A 237 22.24 3.45 15.76
C VAL A 237 22.03 2.57 16.98
N THR A 238 22.86 1.51 17.09
CA THR A 238 22.93 0.68 18.28
C THR A 238 23.17 1.59 19.48
N PRO A 239 22.25 1.67 20.45
CA PRO A 239 22.49 2.46 21.65
C PRO A 239 23.75 1.91 22.33
N PRO A 240 24.64 2.77 22.87
CA PRO A 240 25.85 2.30 23.53
C PRO A 240 25.44 1.35 24.66
N SER A 241 25.94 0.10 24.59
CA SER A 241 25.65 -0.92 25.58
C SER A 241 26.14 -0.47 26.94
N ASP A 242 25.20 -0.24 27.86
CA ASP A 242 25.44 0.49 29.11
C ASP A 242 26.55 -0.19 29.94
N THR A 243 27.67 0.51 30.14
CA THR A 243 28.86 -0.08 30.75
C THR A 243 28.60 -0.30 32.24
N ALA A 244 28.48 -1.56 32.66
CA ALA A 244 27.98 -1.93 33.99
C ALA A 244 28.61 -1.14 35.15
N LEU A 245 27.77 -0.46 35.95
CA LEU A 245 28.19 0.14 37.21
C LEU A 245 28.67 -0.96 38.20
N PRO A 246 29.78 -0.74 38.92
CA PRO A 246 30.24 -1.67 39.95
C PRO A 246 29.33 -1.64 41.19
N THR A 247 29.27 -2.76 41.91
CA THR A 247 28.35 -2.98 43.04
C THR A 247 28.89 -2.51 44.40
N GLY A 248 28.01 -1.92 45.21
CA GLY A 248 28.26 -1.48 46.60
C GLY A 248 27.32 -0.31 46.97
N THR A 249 26.80 -0.14 48.19
CA THR A 249 26.98 -0.90 49.45
C THR A 249 25.65 -0.88 50.25
N ALA A 250 25.57 -1.61 51.36
CA ALA A 250 24.33 -1.93 52.09
C ALA A 250 23.56 -0.75 52.75
N ALA A 251 22.30 -1.02 53.09
CA ALA A 251 21.34 -0.13 53.76
C ALA A 251 21.59 0.04 55.28
N PRO A 252 20.73 0.83 55.96
CA PRO A 252 19.92 0.20 57.01
C PRO A 252 18.41 0.53 56.95
N THR A 253 17.66 -0.18 57.80
CA THR A 253 16.19 -0.21 57.97
C THR A 253 15.59 0.97 58.73
N ASP A 254 14.35 1.38 58.39
CA ASP A 254 13.08 1.23 59.15
C ASP A 254 11.89 1.77 58.27
N THR A 255 10.58 1.78 58.54
CA THR A 255 9.69 1.37 59.67
C THR A 255 8.31 0.88 59.15
N ALA A 256 7.63 0.02 59.91
CA ALA A 256 6.16 -0.26 60.01
C ALA A 256 5.17 -0.15 58.81
N LEU A 257 4.34 -1.20 58.69
CA LEU A 257 2.99 -1.20 58.09
C LEU A 257 1.93 -0.83 59.18
N PRO A 258 0.65 -0.51 58.84
CA PRO A 258 -0.35 -1.59 58.78
C PRO A 258 -1.57 -1.39 57.83
N THR A 259 -2.03 -2.51 57.26
CA THR A 259 -3.42 -2.94 56.95
C THR A 259 -4.52 -1.93 56.55
N GLY A 260 -5.14 -2.17 55.37
CA GLY A 260 -6.50 -1.73 55.00
C GLY A 260 -7.15 -2.76 54.07
N THR A 261 -8.46 -3.02 54.21
CA THR A 261 -9.10 -4.28 53.75
C THR A 261 -10.20 -4.14 52.70
N ALA A 262 -10.47 -5.27 52.03
CA ALA A 262 -11.73 -5.69 51.41
C ALA A 262 -12.14 -5.12 50.03
N ALA A 263 -12.33 -6.05 49.08
CA ALA A 263 -13.39 -5.98 48.09
C ALA A 263 -14.69 -6.59 48.69
N PRO A 264 -15.84 -6.47 47.99
CA PRO A 264 -16.44 -7.71 47.52
C PRO A 264 -16.94 -7.68 46.07
N THR A 265 -17.27 -8.87 45.58
CA THR A 265 -17.88 -9.22 44.28
C THR A 265 -19.36 -8.83 44.20
N ASP A 266 -19.91 -8.66 42.98
CA ASP A 266 -21.22 -9.27 42.69
C ASP A 266 -21.46 -9.70 41.22
N THR A 267 -21.27 -11.00 41.02
CA THR A 267 -22.09 -12.03 40.34
C THR A 267 -23.29 -11.73 39.41
N VAL A 268 -23.43 -12.62 38.40
CA VAL A 268 -24.64 -13.03 37.62
C VAL A 268 -25.28 -12.04 36.62
N ALA A 269 -25.18 -12.36 35.32
CA ALA A 269 -26.31 -12.83 34.51
C ALA A 269 -25.88 -13.28 33.11
N ALA A 270 -26.21 -14.53 32.73
CA ALA A 270 -26.17 -14.99 31.35
C ALA A 270 -27.61 -15.23 30.86
N ALA A 271 -27.92 -14.85 29.62
CA ALA A 271 -29.22 -15.09 29.00
C ALA A 271 -29.03 -15.62 27.57
N ASP A 272 -29.20 -16.93 27.41
CA ASP A 272 -29.31 -17.60 26.11
C ASP A 272 -30.73 -17.38 25.54
N SER A 273 -30.83 -17.13 24.24
CA SER A 273 -32.11 -17.12 23.51
C SER A 273 -31.92 -17.45 22.03
N THR A 274 -31.75 -18.74 21.75
CA THR A 274 -31.74 -19.29 20.38
C THR A 274 -33.15 -19.35 19.77
N VAL A 275 -33.35 -18.70 18.62
CA VAL A 275 -34.58 -18.76 17.78
C VAL A 275 -34.17 -18.81 16.30
N PRO A 276 -34.80 -19.64 15.42
CA PRO A 276 -34.17 -20.08 14.17
C PRO A 276 -34.53 -19.29 12.90
N ALA A 277 -33.83 -19.60 11.81
CA ALA A 277 -34.04 -19.04 10.47
C ALA A 277 -35.30 -19.57 9.75
N PRO A 278 -35.92 -18.78 8.85
CA PRO A 278 -36.99 -19.24 7.94
C PRO A 278 -36.44 -20.03 6.74
N ALA A 279 -37.32 -20.81 6.10
CA ALA A 279 -36.95 -21.80 5.09
C ALA A 279 -36.81 -21.26 3.65
N VAL A 280 -36.08 -22.01 2.82
CA VAL A 280 -36.01 -21.84 1.36
C VAL A 280 -37.34 -22.21 0.71
N THR A 281 -37.82 -21.36 -0.21
CA THR A 281 -38.87 -21.71 -1.18
C THR A 281 -38.41 -21.34 -2.58
N ALA A 282 -38.26 -22.35 -3.46
CA ALA A 282 -37.99 -22.12 -4.88
C ALA A 282 -39.30 -22.06 -5.68
N SER A 283 -39.32 -21.21 -6.71
CA SER A 283 -40.30 -21.19 -7.81
C SER A 283 -39.69 -20.50 -9.03
#